data_AF-I9KAE9-F1
#
_entry.id   AF-I9KAE9-F1
#
_cell.length_a   1.000
_cell.length_b   1.000
_cell.length_c   1.000
_cell.angle_alpha   90.00
_cell.angle_beta   90.00
_cell.angle_gamma   90.00
#
_symmetry.space_group_name_H-M   'P 1'
#
loop_
_entity.id
_entity.type
_entity.pdbx_description
1 polymer ?
#
loop_
_entity_poly.entity_id
_entity_poly.type
_entity_poly.pdbx_seq_one_letter_code
_entity_poly.pdbx_strand_id
1 'polypeptide(L)'
;MKLLLDLLDLLPTPDLDDQGEFWEAFSRAQEGGLQADYIVGKLAVWAARAHEEPANSYYAHELADYCLMFFDGESQAMWELLGDRVAAGGRSGRRFAESVCETAWLIYVPLQAAMRREATSTARSAQGCGSFEGN
;
A
#
# COMPACT_ATOMS: atom_id res chain seq x y z
N MET A 1 -1.12 -11.34 1.06
CA MET A 1 -1.30 -10.79 -0.30
C MET A 1 -2.73 -10.92 -0.79
N LYS A 2 -3.24 -12.15 -0.97
CA LYS A 2 -4.58 -12.40 -1.52
C LYS A 2 -5.69 -11.53 -0.90
N LEU A 3 -5.79 -11.50 0.43
CA LEU A 3 -6.80 -10.68 1.12
C LEU A 3 -6.67 -9.18 0.84
N LEU A 4 -5.45 -8.65 0.67
CA LEU A 4 -5.25 -7.24 0.34
C LEU A 4 -5.80 -6.92 -1.06
N LEU A 5 -5.53 -7.80 -2.03
CA LEU A 5 -6.08 -7.68 -3.37
C LEU A 5 -7.61 -7.81 -3.36
N ASP A 6 -8.15 -8.81 -2.65
CA ASP A 6 -9.59 -9.00 -2.51
C ASP A 6 -10.29 -7.76 -1.89
N LEU A 7 -9.62 -7.05 -0.97
CA LEU A 7 -10.14 -5.79 -0.41
C LEU A 7 -10.08 -4.65 -1.43
N LEU A 8 -9.00 -4.55 -2.22
CA LEU A 8 -8.88 -3.53 -3.26
C LEU A 8 -9.88 -3.75 -4.40
N ASP A 9 -10.24 -5.00 -4.70
CA ASP A 9 -11.26 -5.36 -5.69
C ASP A 9 -12.68 -4.91 -5.28
N LEU A 10 -12.89 -4.50 -4.03
CA LEU A 10 -14.15 -3.89 -3.57
C LEU A 10 -14.23 -2.39 -3.88
N LEU A 11 -13.15 -1.78 -4.36
CA LEU A 11 -13.10 -0.40 -4.82
C LEU A 11 -13.32 -0.33 -6.33
N PRO A 12 -13.75 0.83 -6.86
CA PRO A 12 -13.69 1.08 -8.30
C PRO A 12 -12.29 0.80 -8.84
N THR A 13 -12.19 0.26 -10.05
CA THR A 13 -10.90 0.04 -10.71
C THR A 13 -10.08 1.34 -10.67
N PRO A 14 -8.77 1.29 -10.33
CA PRO A 14 -7.90 2.46 -10.35
C PRO A 14 -7.65 2.91 -11.79
N ASP A 15 -8.61 3.66 -12.33
CA ASP A 15 -8.62 4.23 -13.67
C ASP A 15 -9.32 5.59 -13.64
N LEU A 16 -8.64 6.63 -14.12
CA LEU A 16 -9.19 7.98 -14.15
C LEU A 16 -10.15 8.22 -15.32
N ASP A 17 -10.03 7.45 -16.41
CA ASP A 17 -10.89 7.61 -17.58
C ASP A 17 -12.31 7.09 -17.29
N ASP A 18 -12.40 5.96 -16.58
CA ASP A 18 -13.68 5.29 -16.27
C ASP A 18 -14.22 5.59 -14.87
N GLN A 19 -13.34 5.78 -13.88
CA GLN A 19 -13.70 5.92 -12.45
C GLN A 19 -13.16 7.22 -11.82
N GLY A 20 -12.84 8.22 -12.66
CA GLY A 20 -12.21 9.48 -12.24
C GLY A 20 -12.96 10.23 -11.13
N GLU A 21 -14.29 10.30 -11.19
CA GLU A 21 -15.09 11.02 -10.18
C GLU A 21 -14.84 10.48 -8.76
N PHE A 22 -14.77 9.15 -8.62
CA PHE A 22 -14.49 8.52 -7.33
C PHE A 22 -13.07 8.82 -6.86
N TRP A 23 -12.07 8.63 -7.73
CA TRP A 23 -10.67 8.78 -7.35
C TRP A 23 -10.28 10.23 -7.08
N GLU A 24 -10.87 11.18 -7.78
CA GLU A 24 -10.76 12.60 -7.47
C GLU A 24 -11.41 12.94 -6.14
N ALA A 25 -12.60 12.40 -5.85
CA ALA A 25 -13.25 12.60 -4.55
C ALA A 25 -12.41 12.00 -3.42
N PHE A 26 -11.84 10.81 -3.63
CA PHE A 26 -10.97 10.13 -2.68
C PHE A 26 -9.69 10.95 -2.41
N SER A 27 -9.04 11.44 -3.47
CA SER A 27 -7.89 12.35 -3.39
C SER A 27 -8.20 13.62 -2.59
N ARG A 28 -9.35 14.27 -2.85
CA ARG A 28 -9.79 15.47 -2.12
C ARG A 28 -10.13 15.20 -0.66
N ALA A 29 -10.56 13.98 -0.35
CA ALA A 29 -10.93 13.58 1.00
C ALA A 29 -9.72 13.17 1.86
N GLN A 30 -8.57 12.86 1.27
CA GLN A 30 -7.37 12.48 2.01
C GLN A 30 -6.72 13.65 2.77
N GLU A 31 -6.26 13.37 3.99
CA GLU A 31 -5.40 14.26 4.78
C GLU A 31 -3.96 14.19 4.23
N GLY A 32 -3.67 15.01 3.22
CA GLY A 32 -2.35 15.03 2.59
C GLY A 32 -2.35 15.62 1.17
N GLY A 33 -3.53 15.72 0.54
CA GLY A 33 -3.69 16.37 -0.75
C GLY A 33 -2.94 15.67 -1.89
N LEU A 34 -2.74 14.36 -1.78
CA LEU A 34 -2.16 13.55 -2.85
C LEU A 34 -3.05 13.60 -4.07
N GLN A 35 -2.46 13.81 -5.25
CA GLN A 35 -3.18 13.92 -6.50
C GLN A 35 -3.79 12.56 -6.89
N ALA A 36 -4.96 12.60 -7.52
CA ALA A 36 -5.70 11.39 -7.90
C ALA A 36 -4.91 10.50 -8.88
N ASP A 37 -4.19 11.10 -9.83
CA ASP A 37 -3.32 10.40 -10.79
C ASP A 37 -2.19 9.62 -10.10
N TYR A 38 -1.63 10.18 -9.03
CA TYR A 38 -0.63 9.53 -8.22
C TYR A 38 -1.20 8.32 -7.48
N ILE A 39 -2.36 8.49 -6.82
CA ILE A 39 -3.03 7.39 -6.09
C ILE A 39 -3.38 6.25 -7.05
N VAL A 40 -4.08 6.58 -8.13
CA VAL A 40 -4.50 5.63 -9.16
C VAL A 40 -3.31 4.95 -9.82
N GLY A 41 -2.30 5.71 -10.25
CA GLY A 41 -1.12 5.15 -10.90
C GLY A 41 -0.36 4.17 -10.02
N LYS A 42 -0.24 4.45 -8.72
CA LYS A 42 0.44 3.55 -7.79
C LYS A 42 -0.39 2.31 -7.45
N LEU A 43 -1.68 2.46 -7.19
CA LEU A 43 -2.55 1.31 -6.93
C LEU A 43 -2.65 0.39 -8.15
N ALA A 44 -2.87 0.94 -9.35
CA ALA A 44 -2.98 0.16 -10.58
C ALA A 44 -1.70 -0.65 -10.87
N VAL A 45 -0.54 0.02 -10.82
CA VAL A 45 0.75 -0.63 -11.10
C VAL A 45 1.05 -1.73 -10.10
N TRP A 46 0.95 -1.44 -8.80
CA TRP A 46 1.40 -2.41 -7.79
C TRP A 46 0.40 -3.53 -7.57
N ALA A 47 -0.91 -3.28 -7.69
CA ALA A 47 -1.92 -4.34 -7.66
C ALA A 47 -1.74 -5.29 -8.84
N ALA A 48 -1.54 -4.78 -10.07
CA ALA A 48 -1.29 -5.61 -11.24
C ALA A 48 -0.03 -6.46 -11.08
N ARG A 49 1.09 -5.86 -10.66
CA ARG A 49 2.36 -6.58 -10.43
C ARG A 49 2.24 -7.64 -9.33
N ALA A 50 1.57 -7.32 -8.22
CA ALA A 50 1.33 -8.28 -7.14
C ALA A 50 0.37 -9.41 -7.55
N HIS A 51 -0.54 -9.16 -8.49
CA HIS A 51 -1.42 -10.17 -9.06
C HIS A 51 -0.68 -11.11 -10.02
N GLU A 52 0.16 -10.55 -10.91
CA GLU A 52 0.98 -11.32 -11.87
C GLU A 52 2.06 -12.16 -11.18
N GLU A 53 2.71 -11.61 -10.16
CA GLU A 53 3.81 -12.26 -9.44
C GLU A 53 3.57 -12.27 -7.91
N PRO A 54 2.63 -13.10 -7.42
CA PRO A 54 2.21 -13.09 -6.01
C PRO A 54 3.28 -13.56 -5.02
N ALA A 55 4.34 -14.23 -5.52
CA ALA A 55 5.48 -14.66 -4.73
C ALA A 55 6.59 -13.59 -4.64
N ASN A 56 6.46 -12.48 -5.37
CA ASN A 56 7.46 -11.42 -5.39
C ASN A 56 7.30 -10.49 -4.18
N SER A 57 8.20 -10.65 -3.21
CA SER A 57 8.21 -9.86 -1.97
C SER A 57 8.35 -8.36 -2.19
N TYR A 58 8.99 -7.91 -3.27
CA TYR A 58 9.13 -6.48 -3.53
C TYR A 58 7.79 -5.85 -3.93
N TYR A 59 7.06 -6.48 -4.86
CA TYR A 59 5.74 -5.99 -5.27
C TYR A 59 4.73 -6.06 -4.13
N ALA A 60 4.84 -7.10 -3.32
CA ALA A 60 4.07 -7.25 -2.10
C ALA A 60 4.27 -6.10 -1.11
N HIS A 61 5.53 -5.73 -0.91
CA HIS A 61 5.93 -4.65 -0.02
C HIS A 61 5.47 -3.29 -0.54
N GLU A 62 5.72 -2.97 -1.81
CA GLU A 62 5.31 -1.69 -2.40
C GLU A 62 3.80 -1.51 -2.35
N LEU A 63 3.02 -2.52 -2.75
CA LEU A 63 1.55 -2.43 -2.68
C LEU A 63 1.08 -2.15 -1.24
N ALA A 64 1.64 -2.86 -0.26
CA ALA A 64 1.30 -2.64 1.15
C ALA A 64 1.68 -1.24 1.64
N ASP A 65 2.85 -0.72 1.25
CA ASP A 65 3.30 0.63 1.62
C ASP A 65 2.36 1.71 1.07
N TYR A 66 1.98 1.61 -0.20
CA TYR A 66 1.01 2.54 -0.79
C TYR A 66 -0.39 2.40 -0.16
N CYS A 67 -0.83 1.19 0.17
CA CYS A 67 -2.10 1.02 0.90
C CYS A 67 -2.06 1.70 2.28
N LEU A 68 -0.96 1.57 3.03
CA LEU A 68 -0.82 2.30 4.29
C LEU A 68 -0.86 3.80 4.05
N MET A 69 -0.10 4.31 3.09
CA MET A 69 -0.07 5.74 2.78
C MET A 69 -1.43 6.31 2.33
N PHE A 70 -2.24 5.53 1.62
CA PHE A 70 -3.51 6.00 1.06
C PHE A 70 -4.72 5.78 1.96
N PHE A 71 -4.68 4.81 2.87
CA PHE A 71 -5.85 4.45 3.68
C PHE A 71 -5.66 4.72 5.18
N ASP A 72 -4.43 4.96 5.65
CA ASP A 72 -4.13 5.28 7.06
C ASP A 72 -4.34 6.78 7.34
N GLY A 73 -5.57 7.14 7.70
CA GLY A 73 -5.93 8.52 8.03
C GLY A 73 -7.26 8.64 8.78
N GLU A 74 -7.46 9.79 9.44
CA GLU A 74 -8.64 10.07 10.27
C GLU A 74 -9.76 10.85 9.54
N SER A 75 -9.68 10.94 8.22
CA SER A 75 -10.65 11.69 7.42
C SER A 75 -12.02 11.03 7.37
N GLN A 76 -13.00 11.69 8.01
CA GLN A 76 -14.41 11.28 7.93
C GLN A 76 -14.95 11.29 6.49
N ALA A 77 -14.56 12.28 5.68
CA ALA A 77 -14.99 12.39 4.29
C ALA A 77 -14.50 11.19 3.45
N MET A 78 -13.28 10.71 3.73
CA MET A 78 -12.75 9.51 3.08
C MET A 78 -13.55 8.28 3.50
N TRP A 79 -13.86 8.14 4.79
CA TRP A 79 -14.64 7.01 5.30
C TRP A 79 -16.07 6.99 4.77
N GLU A 80 -16.72 8.14 4.62
CA GLU A 80 -18.05 8.22 4.01
C GLU A 80 -18.00 7.75 2.55
N LEU A 81 -17.05 8.26 1.76
CA LEU A 81 -16.86 7.87 0.37
C LEU A 81 -16.59 6.36 0.21
N LEU A 82 -15.74 5.79 1.06
CA LEU A 82 -15.48 4.35 1.08
C LEU A 82 -16.74 3.57 1.47
N GLY A 83 -17.45 4.01 2.51
CA GLY A 83 -18.66 3.37 3.03
C GLY A 83 -19.79 3.27 2.01
N ASP A 84 -19.91 4.25 1.12
CA ASP A 84 -20.87 4.27 0.03
C ASP A 84 -20.56 3.22 -1.06
N ARG A 85 -19.28 2.79 -1.17
CA ARG A 85 -18.85 1.78 -2.16
C ARG A 85 -18.89 0.36 -1.65
N VAL A 86 -18.49 0.12 -0.40
CA VAL A 86 -18.54 -1.23 0.22
C VAL A 86 -19.96 -1.66 0.68
N ALA A 87 -21.01 -0.96 0.20
CA ALA A 87 -22.42 -1.32 0.36
C ALA A 87 -22.93 -1.45 1.81
N ALA A 88 -22.37 -0.69 2.75
CA ALA A 88 -22.79 -0.77 4.16
C ALA A 88 -22.84 0.57 4.93
N GLY A 89 -22.74 1.73 4.26
CA GLY A 89 -22.88 3.07 4.85
C GLY A 89 -21.76 3.46 5.83
N GLY A 90 -21.59 4.75 6.12
CA GLY A 90 -20.36 5.38 6.66
C GLY A 90 -19.55 4.66 7.75
N ARG A 91 -20.15 3.96 8.73
CA ARG A 91 -19.39 3.15 9.73
C ARG A 91 -18.55 2.03 9.10
N SER A 92 -18.98 1.56 7.95
CA SER A 92 -18.35 0.46 7.22
C SER A 92 -17.14 0.93 6.43
N GLY A 93 -17.09 2.20 6.01
CA GLY A 93 -15.93 2.74 5.30
C GLY A 93 -14.71 2.90 6.19
N ARG A 94 -14.88 3.35 7.44
CA ARG A 94 -13.80 3.35 8.42
C ARG A 94 -13.27 1.93 8.68
N ARG A 95 -14.16 0.97 8.92
CA ARG A 95 -13.78 -0.43 9.12
C ARG A 95 -13.08 -1.04 7.91
N PHE A 96 -13.52 -0.65 6.71
CA PHE A 96 -12.89 -1.07 5.47
C PHE A 96 -11.45 -0.52 5.37
N ALA A 97 -11.26 0.79 5.60
CA ALA A 97 -9.92 1.39 5.65
C ALA A 97 -9.03 0.71 6.71
N GLU A 98 -9.55 0.48 7.91
CA GLU A 98 -8.86 -0.27 8.97
C GLU A 98 -8.47 -1.69 8.52
N SER A 99 -9.35 -2.40 7.78
CA SER A 99 -9.06 -3.74 7.27
C SER A 99 -7.98 -3.74 6.19
N VAL A 100 -7.98 -2.73 5.30
CA VAL A 100 -6.94 -2.53 4.29
C VAL A 100 -5.60 -2.27 4.99
N CYS A 101 -5.57 -1.33 5.94
CA CYS A 101 -4.36 -0.98 6.68
C CYS A 101 -3.82 -2.13 7.53
N GLU A 102 -4.68 -2.87 8.24
CA GLU A 102 -4.29 -4.04 9.02
C GLU A 102 -3.66 -5.11 8.12
N THR A 103 -4.31 -5.41 7.00
CA THR A 103 -3.81 -6.41 6.05
C THR A 103 -2.49 -5.98 5.41
N ALA A 104 -2.37 -4.69 5.06
CA ALA A 104 -1.15 -4.11 4.53
C ALA A 104 -0.02 -4.16 5.57
N TRP A 105 -0.29 -3.82 6.83
CA TRP A 105 0.69 -3.84 7.92
C TRP A 105 1.29 -5.23 8.16
N LEU A 106 0.44 -6.28 8.13
CA LEU A 106 0.87 -7.67 8.25
C LEU A 106 1.81 -8.13 7.12
N ILE A 107 1.76 -7.47 5.97
CA ILE A 107 2.66 -7.71 4.83
C ILE A 107 3.91 -6.84 4.95
N TYR A 108 3.72 -5.54 5.19
CA TYR A 108 4.78 -4.53 5.19
C TYR A 108 5.84 -4.82 6.26
N VAL A 109 5.44 -5.05 7.51
CA VAL A 109 6.38 -5.14 8.64
C VAL A 109 7.39 -6.28 8.49
N PRO A 110 6.98 -7.54 8.20
CA PRO A 110 7.95 -8.62 8.03
C PRO A 110 8.93 -8.39 6.88
N LEU A 111 8.44 -7.86 5.75
CA LEU A 111 9.24 -7.60 4.55
C LEU A 111 10.22 -6.45 4.79
N GLN A 112 9.75 -5.34 5.34
CA GLN A 112 10.59 -4.21 5.71
C GLN A 112 11.67 -4.60 6.73
N ALA A 113 11.33 -5.44 7.69
CA ALA A 113 12.30 -5.97 8.65
C ALA A 113 13.35 -6.89 7.98
N ALA A 114 12.95 -7.71 6.99
CA ALA A 114 13.88 -8.54 6.22
C ALA A 114 14.85 -7.69 5.38
N MET A 115 14.33 -6.72 4.63
CA MET A 115 15.14 -5.80 3.83
C MET A 115 16.17 -5.05 4.67
N ARG A 116 15.78 -4.58 5.87
CA ARG A 116 16.72 -3.94 6.82
C ARG A 116 17.80 -4.88 7.33
N ARG A 117 17.46 -6.14 7.63
CA ARG A 117 18.44 -7.15 8.07
C ARG A 117 19.45 -7.47 6.97
N GLU A 118 18.99 -7.61 5.73
CA GLU A 118 19.84 -7.84 4.57
C GLU A 118 20.80 -6.67 4.34
N ALA A 119 20.30 -5.43 4.34
CA ALA A 119 21.12 -4.23 4.22
C ALA A 119 22.21 -4.16 5.31
N THR A 120 21.85 -4.50 6.55
CA THR A 120 22.79 -4.51 7.69
C THR A 120 23.80 -5.66 7.61
N SER A 121 23.43 -6.79 7.01
CA SER A 121 24.34 -7.92 6.77
C SER A 121 25.37 -7.57 5.71
N THR A 122 24.92 -7.00 4.58
CA THR A 122 25.80 -6.55 3.48
C THR A 122 26.80 -5.50 3.96
N ALA A 123 26.38 -4.55 4.78
CA ALA A 123 27.27 -3.55 5.38
C ALA A 123 28.34 -4.17 6.31
N ARG A 124 28.00 -5.19 7.09
CA ARG A 124 28.94 -5.91 7.95
C ARG A 124 29.95 -6.74 7.16
N SER A 125 29.52 -7.40 6.09
CA SER A 125 30.42 -8.16 5.20
C SER A 125 31.43 -7.24 4.50
N ALA A 126 31.03 -6.03 4.10
CA ALA A 126 31.93 -5.05 3.50
C ALA A 126 33.00 -4.53 4.47
N GLN A 127 32.69 -4.42 5.77
CA GLN A 127 33.64 -3.98 6.81
C GLN A 127 34.60 -5.10 7.27
N GLY A 128 34.19 -6.37 7.19
CA GLY A 128 35.01 -7.52 7.57
C GLY A 128 36.14 -7.87 6.58
N CYS A 129 36.05 -7.43 5.33
CA CYS A 129 37.09 -7.65 4.31
C CYS A 129 38.23 -6.61 4.33
N GLY A 130 38.14 -5.57 5.16
CA GLY A 130 39.10 -4.45 5.17
C GLY A 130 40.33 -4.60 6.10
N SER A 131 40.45 -5.68 6.86
CA SER A 131 41.52 -5.85 7.86
C SER A 131 42.33 -7.12 7.62
N PHE A 132 43.10 -7.14 6.53
CA PHE A 132 44.22 -8.08 6.38
C PHE A 132 45.30 -7.49 5.45
N GLU A 133 45.90 -6.38 5.87
CA GLU A 133 47.25 -6.02 5.42
C GLU A 133 48.14 -5.97 6.65
N GLY A 134 48.77 -7.11 6.94
CA GLY A 134 50.00 -7.16 7.71
C GLY A 134 51.17 -7.06 6.75
N ASN A 135 52.13 -6.18 7.02
CA ASN A 135 53.44 -6.51 7.59
C ASN A 135 54.35 -5.28 7.52
#